data_AF-A0A133ZJE9-F1
#
_entry.id   AF-A0A133ZJE9-F1
#
_cell.length_a   1.000
_cell.length_b   1.000
_cell.length_c   1.000
_cell.angle_alpha   90.00
_cell.angle_beta   90.00
_cell.angle_gamma   90.00
#
_symmetry.space_group_name_H-M   'P 1'
#
loop_
_entity.id
_entity.type
_entity.pdbx_description
1 polymer ?
#
loop_
_entity_poly.entity_id
_entity_poly.type
_entity_poly.pdbx_seq_one_letter_code
_entity_poly.pdbx_strand_id
1 'polypeptide(L)'
;MDSKDLRYFKEKLDSIDWNGNFEKADKENYEVLDSLCEFIESELRENKSPQMISKALLLLAGNVGCAEDFERYEENFVSRLEKEGKLTKELAELFYNNTNRRQG
;
A
#
# COMPACT_ATOMS: atom_id res chain seq x y z
N MET A 1 0.08 -6.17 16.85
CA MET A 1 -0.03 -6.34 15.39
C MET A 1 1.20 -7.07 14.97
N ASP A 2 1.00 -8.22 14.35
CA ASP A 2 2.02 -9.21 14.08
C ASP A 2 2.02 -9.53 12.58
N SER A 3 2.96 -10.35 12.12
CA SER A 3 3.03 -10.78 10.71
C SER A 3 1.74 -11.42 10.15
N LYS A 4 0.77 -11.72 11.02
CA LYS A 4 -0.58 -12.20 10.66
C LYS A 4 -1.42 -11.12 9.97
N ASP A 5 -1.33 -9.86 10.39
CA ASP A 5 -2.11 -8.76 9.83
C ASP A 5 -1.70 -8.48 8.37
N LEU A 6 -0.39 -8.44 8.11
CA LEU A 6 0.11 -8.27 6.75
C LEU A 6 -0.19 -9.46 5.84
N ARG A 7 -0.11 -10.69 6.38
CA ARG A 7 -0.50 -11.89 5.65
C ARG A 7 -1.98 -11.85 5.25
N TYR A 8 -2.85 -11.36 6.14
CA TYR A 8 -4.27 -11.20 5.85
C TYR A 8 -4.51 -10.25 4.67
N PHE A 9 -3.84 -9.09 4.63
CA PHE A 9 -3.95 -8.17 3.48
C PHE A 9 -3.51 -8.83 2.17
N LYS A 10 -2.38 -9.55 2.21
CA LYS A 10 -1.89 -10.27 1.04
C LYS A 10 -2.89 -11.32 0.55
N GLU A 11 -3.38 -12.18 1.45
CA GLU A 11 -4.36 -13.22 1.12
C GLU A 11 -5.67 -12.62 0.56
N LYS A 12 -6.09 -11.45 1.07
CA LYS A 12 -7.24 -10.71 0.52
C LYS A 12 -6.99 -10.23 -0.89
N LEU A 13 -5.88 -9.56 -1.16
CA LEU A 13 -5.52 -9.06 -2.49
C LEU A 13 -5.38 -10.21 -3.51
N ASP A 14 -4.69 -11.30 -3.14
CA ASP A 14 -4.54 -12.51 -3.96
C ASP A 14 -5.88 -13.21 -4.26
N SER A 15 -6.91 -13.00 -3.43
CA SER A 15 -8.24 -13.62 -3.59
C SER A 15 -9.21 -12.83 -4.46
N ILE A 16 -8.84 -11.62 -4.91
CA ILE A 16 -9.69 -10.78 -5.74
C ILE A 16 -9.85 -11.40 -7.12
N ASP A 17 -11.10 -11.67 -7.52
CA ASP A 17 -11.41 -12.24 -8.82
C ASP A 17 -11.46 -11.17 -9.92
N TRP A 18 -10.29 -10.81 -10.43
CA TRP A 18 -10.14 -9.85 -11.53
C TRP A 18 -10.71 -10.33 -12.87
N ASN A 19 -10.98 -11.63 -13.02
CA ASN A 19 -11.55 -12.21 -14.25
C ASN A 19 -13.09 -12.20 -14.27
N GLY A 20 -13.72 -11.93 -13.13
CA GLY A 20 -15.17 -11.88 -12.98
C GLY A 20 -15.72 -10.49 -13.24
N ASN A 21 -16.26 -9.86 -12.18
CA ASN A 21 -16.78 -8.49 -12.25
C ASN A 21 -15.67 -7.49 -11.91
N PHE A 22 -15.17 -6.79 -12.93
CA PHE A 22 -14.11 -5.80 -12.79
C PHE A 22 -14.45 -4.69 -11.78
N GLU A 23 -15.63 -4.05 -11.85
CA GLU A 23 -16.02 -2.99 -10.91
C GLU A 23 -16.05 -3.48 -9.46
N LYS A 24 -16.48 -4.74 -9.25
CA LYS A 24 -16.47 -5.36 -7.92
C LYS A 24 -15.04 -5.60 -7.45
N ALA A 25 -14.19 -6.17 -8.31
CA ALA A 25 -12.79 -6.47 -8.02
C ALA A 25 -12.00 -5.19 -7.70
N ASP A 26 -12.20 -4.15 -8.50
CA ASP A 26 -11.59 -2.83 -8.33
C ASP A 26 -11.99 -2.18 -7.00
N LYS A 27 -13.29 -2.19 -6.68
CA LYS A 27 -13.78 -1.73 -5.38
C LYS A 27 -13.17 -2.52 -4.21
N GLU A 28 -13.19 -3.85 -4.29
CA GLU A 28 -12.62 -4.72 -3.24
C GLU A 28 -11.11 -4.46 -3.07
N ASN A 29 -10.39 -4.21 -4.17
CA ASN A 29 -8.98 -3.84 -4.14
C ASN A 29 -8.78 -2.53 -3.36
N TYR A 30 -9.50 -1.47 -3.71
CA TYR A 30 -9.41 -0.19 -3.00
C TYR A 30 -9.72 -0.30 -1.51
N GLU A 31 -10.77 -1.04 -1.12
CA GLU A 31 -11.11 -1.24 0.29
C GLU A 31 -9.96 -1.91 1.07
N VAL A 32 -9.28 -2.87 0.44
CA VAL A 32 -8.13 -3.57 1.06
C VAL A 32 -6.89 -2.66 1.10
N LEU A 33 -6.61 -1.90 0.05
CA LEU A 33 -5.46 -0.97 0.00
C LEU A 33 -5.63 0.22 0.96
N ASP A 34 -6.84 0.74 1.11
CA ASP A 34 -7.14 1.77 2.12
C ASP A 34 -6.90 1.26 3.53
N SER A 35 -7.40 0.05 3.83
CA SER A 35 -7.17 -0.60 5.13
C SER A 35 -5.68 -0.86 5.38
N LEU A 36 -4.91 -1.18 4.33
CA LEU A 36 -3.45 -1.32 4.41
C LEU A 36 -2.75 0.01 4.70
N CYS A 37 -3.26 1.13 4.18
CA CYS A 37 -2.78 2.47 4.49
C CYS A 37 -3.01 2.82 5.98
N GLU A 38 -4.21 2.54 6.50
CA GLU A 38 -4.50 2.71 7.93
C GLU A 38 -3.58 1.87 8.81
N PHE A 39 -3.30 0.63 8.40
CA PHE A 39 -2.33 -0.23 9.07
C PHE A 39 -0.93 0.40 9.10
N ILE A 40 -0.43 0.91 7.97
CA ILE A 40 0.87 1.59 7.90
C ILE A 40 0.92 2.81 8.82
N GLU A 41 -0.12 3.65 8.84
CA GLU A 41 -0.16 4.82 9.74
C GLU A 41 -0.18 4.42 11.22
N SER A 42 -0.90 3.35 11.58
CA SER A 42 -0.89 2.84 12.95
C SER A 42 0.50 2.34 13.36
N GLU A 43 1.14 1.54 12.50
CA GLU A 43 2.47 1.00 12.78
C GLU A 43 3.54 2.10 12.89
N LEU A 44 3.43 3.16 12.08
CA LEU A 44 4.28 4.35 12.18
C LEU A 44 4.05 5.10 13.49
N ARG A 45 2.78 5.30 13.91
CA ARG A 45 2.44 6.00 15.16
C ARG A 45 2.95 5.23 16.39
N GLU A 46 2.88 3.91 16.35
CA GLU A 46 3.33 3.05 17.45
C GLU A 46 4.86 2.85 17.46
N ASN A 47 5.61 3.48 16.53
CA ASN A 47 7.06 3.32 16.36
C ASN A 47 7.49 1.84 16.26
N LYS A 48 6.69 1.05 15.55
CA LYS A 48 6.92 -0.39 15.37
C LYS A 48 7.99 -0.67 14.32
N SER A 49 8.31 -1.95 14.16
CA SER A 49 9.45 -2.44 13.38
C SER A 49 9.48 -1.88 11.95
N PRO A 50 10.58 -1.21 11.52
CA PRO A 50 10.76 -0.74 10.15
C PRO A 50 10.57 -1.83 9.09
N GLN A 51 10.86 -3.09 9.44
CA GLN A 51 10.65 -4.23 8.55
C GLN A 51 9.17 -4.48 8.23
N MET A 52 8.26 -4.19 9.17
CA MET A 52 6.82 -4.36 8.96
C MET A 52 6.31 -3.30 8.00
N ILE A 53 6.67 -2.04 8.25
CA ILE A 53 6.33 -0.89 7.39
C ILE A 53 6.89 -1.12 5.98
N SER A 54 8.14 -1.57 5.85
CA SER A 54 8.75 -1.89 4.55
C SER A 54 7.93 -2.92 3.77
N LYS A 55 7.52 -4.02 4.41
CA LYS A 55 6.74 -5.06 3.73
C LYS A 55 5.33 -4.60 3.38
N ALA A 56 4.70 -3.77 4.21
CA ALA A 56 3.40 -3.18 3.94
C ALA A 56 3.46 -2.20 2.76
N LEU A 57 4.48 -1.35 2.69
CA LEU A 57 4.72 -0.46 1.56
C LEU A 57 4.97 -1.22 0.26
N LEU A 58 5.75 -2.31 0.30
CA LEU A 58 5.95 -3.16 -0.87
C LEU A 58 4.65 -3.82 -1.35
N LEU A 59 3.79 -4.24 -0.42
CA LEU A 59 2.49 -4.80 -0.76
C LEU A 59 1.59 -3.75 -1.41
N LEU A 60 1.56 -2.52 -0.87
CA LEU A 60 0.81 -1.40 -1.46
C LEU A 60 1.34 -1.09 -2.87
N ALA A 61 2.67 -0.93 -3.03
CA ALA A 61 3.31 -0.60 -4.29
C ALA A 61 3.02 -1.63 -5.39
N GLY A 62 3.05 -2.91 -5.06
CA GLY A 62 2.78 -3.99 -6.01
C GLY A 62 1.34 -4.00 -6.56
N ASN A 63 0.40 -3.36 -5.87
CA ASN A 63 -1.01 -3.29 -6.25
C ASN A 63 -1.44 -1.90 -6.74
N VAL A 64 -0.50 -0.96 -6.86
CA VAL A 64 -0.69 0.39 -7.42
C VAL A 64 -0.21 0.40 -8.86
N GLY A 65 -1.08 0.74 -9.82
CA GLY A 65 -0.74 0.65 -11.24
C GLY A 65 -1.50 1.55 -12.21
N CYS A 66 -2.56 2.24 -11.78
CA CYS A 66 -3.27 3.21 -12.60
C CYS A 66 -3.09 4.66 -12.10
N ALA A 67 -3.54 5.63 -12.92
CA ALA A 67 -3.43 7.05 -12.59
C ALA A 67 -4.12 7.43 -11.27
N GLU A 68 -5.30 6.85 -11.02
CA GLU A 68 -6.06 7.07 -9.78
C GLU A 68 -5.32 6.51 -8.56
N ASP A 69 -4.67 5.34 -8.69
CA ASP A 69 -3.85 4.77 -7.62
C ASP A 69 -2.66 5.67 -7.26
N PHE A 70 -2.01 6.29 -8.26
CA PHE A 70 -0.88 7.18 -8.01
C PHE A 70 -1.32 8.43 -7.25
N GLU A 71 -2.40 9.09 -7.69
CA GLU A 71 -2.93 10.24 -6.96
C GLU A 71 -3.27 9.86 -5.51
N ARG A 72 -3.94 8.72 -5.32
CA ARG A 72 -4.43 8.28 -4.02
C ARG A 72 -3.32 7.83 -3.06
N TYR A 73 -2.44 6.95 -3.51
CA TYR A 73 -1.47 6.26 -2.65
C TYR A 73 -0.08 6.87 -2.73
N GLU A 74 0.35 7.33 -3.90
CA GLU A 74 1.66 7.95 -4.05
C GLU A 74 1.66 9.39 -3.53
N GLU A 75 0.75 10.22 -4.04
CA GLU A 75 0.73 11.66 -3.77
C GLU A 75 0.05 11.97 -2.43
N ASN A 76 -1.15 11.42 -2.22
CA ASN A 76 -1.97 11.75 -1.05
C ASN A 76 -1.64 10.94 0.22
N PHE A 77 -0.93 9.82 0.09
CA PHE A 77 -0.54 8.97 1.21
C PHE A 77 0.99 8.96 1.45
N VAL A 78 1.78 8.28 0.61
CA VAL A 78 3.22 8.09 0.84
C VAL A 78 3.96 9.43 0.87
N SER A 79 3.75 10.29 -0.14
CA SER A 79 4.40 11.59 -0.22
C SER A 79 3.96 12.53 0.91
N ARG A 80 2.70 12.42 1.37
CA ARG A 80 2.22 13.16 2.54
C ARG A 80 3.00 12.72 3.79
N LEU A 81 3.10 11.41 4.04
CA LEU A 81 3.81 10.87 5.20
C LEU A 81 5.30 11.22 5.19
N GLU A 82 5.94 11.22 4.02
CA GLU A 82 7.33 11.68 3.87
C GLU A 82 7.47 13.17 4.21
N LYS A 83 6.61 14.04 3.63
CA LYS A 83 6.62 15.49 3.88
C LYS A 83 6.35 15.84 5.36
N GLU A 84 5.50 15.07 6.02
CA GLU A 84 5.22 15.20 7.45
C GLU A 84 6.36 14.65 8.34
N GLY A 85 7.39 14.04 7.75
CA GLY A 85 8.50 13.43 8.48
C GLY A 85 8.12 12.15 9.25
N LYS A 86 6.93 11.58 8.95
CA LYS A 86 6.46 10.33 9.56
C LYS A 86 7.08 9.12 8.88
N LEU A 87 7.35 9.21 7.58
CA LEU A 87 8.01 8.19 6.79
C LEU A 87 9.41 8.65 6.40
N THR A 88 10.40 7.77 6.54
CA THR A 88 11.76 8.08 6.08
C THR A 88 11.81 8.08 4.56
N LYS A 89 12.72 8.88 4.01
CA LYS A 89 12.96 8.93 2.57
C LYS A 89 13.27 7.56 1.98
N GLU A 90 14.07 6.74 2.67
CA GLU A 90 14.42 5.38 2.23
C GLU A 90 13.18 4.48 2.07
N LEU A 91 12.22 4.57 2.99
CA LEU A 91 10.97 3.81 2.91
C LEU A 91 10.02 4.35 1.84
N ALA A 92 9.98 5.67 1.63
CA ALA A 92 9.24 6.27 0.54
C ALA A 92 9.81 5.83 -0.83
N GLU A 93 11.14 5.88 -0.99
CA GLU A 93 11.84 5.39 -2.18
C GLU A 93 11.61 3.89 -2.41
N LEU A 94 11.51 3.08 -1.34
CA LEU A 94 11.13 1.67 -1.45
C LEU A 94 9.77 1.51 -2.13
N PHE A 95 8.77 2.33 -1.77
CA PHE A 95 7.46 2.33 -2.42
C PHE A 95 7.59 2.75 -3.89
N TYR A 96 8.17 3.93 -4.17
CA TYR A 96 8.25 4.49 -5.52
C TYR A 96 9.01 3.58 -6.51
N ASN A 97 10.03 2.87 -6.05
CA ASN A 97 10.81 1.96 -6.90
C ASN A 97 10.09 0.63 -7.21
N ASN A 98 9.03 0.31 -6.47
CA ASN A 98 8.29 -0.95 -6.61
C ASN A 98 6.84 -0.73 -7.09
N THR A 99 6.43 0.51 -7.36
CA THR A 99 5.13 0.76 -8.01
C THR A 99 5.22 0.34 -9.47
N ASN A 100 4.19 -0.35 -9.95
CA ASN A 100 4.09 -0.76 -11.36
C ASN A 100 3.68 0.43 -12.22
N ARG A 101 4.53 1.44 -12.30
CA ARG A 101 4.48 2.44 -13.37
C ARG A 101 4.76 1.71 -14.66
N ARG A 102 3.71 1.22 -15.32
CA ARG A 102 3.81 0.81 -16.73
C ARG A 102 4.41 2.02 -17.46
N GLN A 103 5.67 1.91 -17.86
CA GLN A 103 6.22 2.80 -18.88
C GLN A 103 5.29 2.61 -20.07
N GLY A 104 4.49 3.63 -20.36
CA GLY A 104 3.52 3.64 -21.46
C GLY A 104 4.16 3.32 -22.80
#